data_AF-X1MHD1-F1
#
_entry.id   AF-X1MHD1-F1
#
_cell.length_a   1.000
_cell.length_b   1.000
_cell.length_c   1.000
_cell.angle_alpha   90.00
_cell.angle_beta   90.00
_cell.angle_gamma   90.00
#
_symmetry.space_group_name_H-M   'P 1'
#
loop_
_entity.id
_entity.type
_entity.pdbx_description
1 polymer ?
#
loop_
_entity_poly.entity_id
_entity_poly.type
_entity_poly.pdbx_seq_one_letter_code
_entity_poly.pdbx_strand_id
1 'polypeptide(L)'
;RIEEPVAIRALKRSAGEHSGGESTNSQFTVKHPQKVAVVGAGASGLSCAYFLAKRGYSVDIFDREGSPGGLLSTTIPCFRFPREALKEDIDFILSSSEGIHFKGDKTLGENLDLGELERSYDALYLALGASKPRPLRIEGENLRGVIPGLLFLRDVCTGESSYSFSGHVAVLGGGNTAVDSARAALRLDAKKVTLFYRRTREHMPAYAGEVAEAEKEGVKIKFLAAPLRFEGKDRVERVRFGRMRLRDHGKGRRSELEAVEGEEWNEEVEAVIVAVGQEPDLTLLE
;
A
#
# COMPACT_ATOMS: atom_id res chain seq x y z
N ARG A 1 32.71 21.58 7.45
CA ARG A 1 31.86 20.43 7.83
C ARG A 1 30.48 20.73 7.31
N ILE A 2 29.95 19.94 6.37
CA ILE A 2 28.53 20.01 6.04
C ILE A 2 27.87 19.17 7.14
N GLU A 3 27.08 19.80 8.00
CA GLU A 3 26.35 19.10 9.06
C GLU A 3 25.35 18.12 8.44
N GLU A 4 25.01 17.07 9.18
CA GLU A 4 24.02 16.09 8.76
C GLU A 4 22.64 16.75 8.57
N PRO A 5 21.75 16.19 7.72
CA PRO A 5 20.41 16.73 7.53
C PRO A 5 19.61 16.79 8.84
N VAL A 6 18.87 17.88 9.05
CA VAL A 6 17.98 18.01 10.21
C VAL A 6 16.93 16.90 10.20
N ALA A 7 16.70 16.29 11.38
CA ALA A 7 15.71 15.24 11.57
C ALA A 7 14.26 15.77 11.61
N ILE A 8 13.82 16.43 10.52
CA ILE A 8 12.53 17.12 10.40
C ILE A 8 11.35 16.23 10.81
N ARG A 9 11.36 14.95 10.39
CA ARG A 9 10.29 13.99 10.71
C ARG A 9 10.21 13.68 12.20
N ALA A 10 11.36 13.51 12.85
CA ALA A 10 11.43 13.23 14.29
C ALA A 10 10.98 14.45 15.10
N LEU A 11 11.39 15.65 14.69
CA LEU A 11 10.95 16.90 15.32
C LEU A 11 9.44 17.11 15.16
N LYS A 12 8.89 16.89 13.96
CA LYS A 12 7.43 16.97 13.74
C LYS A 12 6.67 15.96 14.58
N ARG A 13 7.15 14.70 14.65
CA ARG A 13 6.57 13.65 15.48
C ARG A 13 6.58 14.05 16.96
N SER A 14 7.73 14.47 17.47
CA SER A 14 7.87 14.92 18.85
C SER A 14 6.92 16.08 19.16
N ALA A 15 6.83 17.09 18.28
CA ALA A 15 5.90 18.20 18.45
C ALA A 15 4.43 17.73 18.50
N GLY A 16 4.03 16.80 17.62
CA GLY A 16 2.67 16.25 17.62
C GLY A 16 2.35 15.40 18.85
N GLU A 17 3.29 14.57 19.31
CA GLU A 17 3.13 13.74 20.52
C GLU A 17 3.05 14.58 21.81
N HIS A 18 3.61 15.80 21.81
CA HIS A 18 3.68 16.67 22.99
C HIS A 18 2.81 17.93 22.91
N SER A 19 2.01 18.12 21.84
CA SER A 19 1.18 19.32 21.66
C SER A 19 -0.07 19.37 22.55
N GLY A 20 -0.29 18.40 23.43
CA GLY A 20 -1.36 18.44 24.45
C GLY A 20 -2.78 18.38 23.90
N GLY A 21 -2.98 18.04 22.61
CA GLY A 21 -4.31 17.84 22.02
C GLY A 21 -5.15 19.10 21.81
N GLU A 22 -4.66 20.30 22.16
CA GLU A 22 -5.37 21.58 21.93
C GLU A 22 -5.34 21.97 20.44
N SER A 23 -6.08 21.22 19.64
CA SER A 23 -6.45 21.63 18.30
C SER A 23 -7.67 22.54 18.41
N THR A 24 -7.45 23.83 18.20
CA THR A 24 -8.53 24.81 18.16
C THR A 24 -9.44 24.47 16.97
N ASN A 25 -10.58 23.85 17.27
CA ASN A 25 -11.71 23.73 16.34
C ASN A 25 -12.24 25.15 16.11
N SER A 26 -11.58 25.88 15.20
CA SER A 26 -12.11 27.13 14.68
C SER A 26 -13.41 26.77 13.96
N GLN A 27 -14.54 27.13 14.57
CA GLN A 27 -15.85 26.97 13.96
C GLN A 27 -15.95 27.99 12.81
N PHE A 28 -15.67 27.53 11.59
CA PHE A 28 -15.85 28.33 10.40
C PHE A 28 -17.35 28.51 10.16
N THR A 29 -17.81 29.76 10.11
CA THR A 29 -19.20 30.16 10.39
C THR A 29 -20.11 30.17 9.16
N VAL A 30 -19.54 30.03 7.95
CA VAL A 30 -20.31 30.01 6.70
C VAL A 30 -20.78 28.60 6.44
N LYS A 31 -22.07 28.41 6.15
CA LYS A 31 -22.63 27.14 5.67
C LYS A 31 -23.08 27.31 4.23
N HIS A 32 -22.70 26.38 3.38
CA HIS A 32 -23.11 26.32 1.98
C HIS A 32 -24.25 25.30 1.81
N PRO A 33 -25.25 25.56 0.95
CA PRO A 33 -26.32 24.60 0.69
C PRO A 33 -25.85 23.40 -0.16
N GLN A 34 -24.75 23.54 -0.89
CA GLN A 34 -24.22 22.49 -1.76
C GLN A 34 -23.66 21.31 -0.95
N LYS A 35 -23.85 20.11 -1.50
CA LYS A 35 -23.36 18.84 -0.96
C LYS A 35 -22.31 18.23 -1.86
N VAL A 36 -21.25 17.71 -1.26
CA VAL A 36 -20.15 17.05 -1.97
C VAL A 36 -20.09 15.57 -1.57
N ALA A 37 -19.95 14.68 -2.54
CA ALA A 37 -19.64 13.28 -2.28
C ALA A 37 -18.16 13.00 -2.55
N VAL A 38 -17.51 12.36 -1.59
CA VAL A 38 -16.12 11.90 -1.67
C VAL A 38 -16.14 10.38 -1.70
N VAL A 39 -15.60 9.75 -2.75
CA VAL A 39 -15.55 8.29 -2.87
C VAL A 39 -14.14 7.79 -2.59
N GLY A 40 -13.93 7.20 -1.42
CA GLY A 40 -12.66 6.76 -0.86
C GLY A 40 -12.29 7.58 0.38
N ALA A 41 -12.19 6.93 1.53
CA ALA A 41 -11.81 7.45 2.84
C ALA A 41 -10.32 7.23 3.15
N GLY A 42 -9.47 7.13 2.13
CA GLY A 42 -8.01 7.20 2.29
C GLY A 42 -7.52 8.63 2.60
N ALA A 43 -6.21 8.80 2.69
CA ALA A 43 -5.59 10.11 2.99
C ALA A 43 -6.10 11.26 2.10
N SER A 44 -6.29 10.99 0.80
CA SER A 44 -6.77 12.00 -0.16
C SER A 44 -8.21 12.43 0.12
N GLY A 45 -9.12 11.47 0.34
CA GLY A 45 -10.53 11.76 0.59
C GLY A 45 -10.77 12.40 1.95
N LEU A 46 -10.10 11.91 3.01
CA LEU A 46 -10.16 12.52 4.33
C LEU A 46 -9.66 13.97 4.32
N SER A 47 -8.55 14.23 3.62
CA SER A 47 -8.04 15.60 3.48
C SER A 47 -8.99 16.50 2.69
N CYS A 48 -9.56 16.00 1.59
CA CYS A 48 -10.57 16.72 0.81
C CYS A 48 -11.78 17.09 1.66
N ALA A 49 -12.36 16.11 2.37
CA ALA A 49 -13.50 16.30 3.25
C ALA A 49 -13.21 17.31 4.36
N TYR A 50 -12.05 17.19 5.02
CA TYR A 50 -11.61 18.14 6.05
C TYR A 50 -11.60 19.58 5.55
N PHE A 51 -10.97 19.83 4.40
CA PHE A 51 -10.83 21.19 3.87
C PHE A 51 -12.10 21.75 3.25
N LEU A 52 -13.01 20.90 2.75
CA LEU A 52 -14.34 21.30 2.28
C LEU A 52 -15.26 21.63 3.45
N ALA A 53 -15.25 20.81 4.50
CA ALA A 53 -16.07 21.05 5.67
C ALA A 53 -15.59 22.28 6.46
N LYS A 54 -14.27 22.52 6.54
CA LYS A 54 -13.72 23.81 7.01
C LYS A 54 -14.18 25.03 6.20
N ARG A 55 -14.59 24.84 4.95
CA ARG A 55 -15.16 25.90 4.12
C ARG A 55 -16.68 26.02 4.24
N GLY A 56 -17.33 25.15 5.02
CA GLY A 56 -18.78 25.21 5.24
C GLY A 56 -19.63 24.28 4.38
N TYR A 57 -19.02 23.38 3.61
CA TYR A 57 -19.76 22.41 2.80
C TYR A 57 -20.13 21.17 3.61
N SER A 58 -21.27 20.56 3.28
CA SER A 58 -21.61 19.22 3.76
C SER A 58 -20.99 18.18 2.83
N VAL A 59 -20.30 17.20 3.40
CA VAL A 59 -19.51 16.19 2.70
C VAL A 59 -19.90 14.80 3.19
N ASP A 60 -20.37 13.98 2.26
CA ASP A 60 -20.55 12.55 2.50
C ASP A 60 -19.33 11.78 1.96
N ILE A 61 -18.65 11.02 2.81
CA ILE A 61 -17.54 10.15 2.43
C ILE A 61 -18.07 8.72 2.30
N PHE A 62 -17.90 8.12 1.14
CA PHE A 62 -18.24 6.72 0.86
C PHE A 62 -16.96 5.90 0.78
N ASP A 63 -16.88 4.77 1.46
CA ASP A 63 -15.74 3.85 1.33
C ASP A 63 -16.24 2.40 1.33
N ARG A 64 -15.53 1.53 0.63
CA ARG A 64 -15.79 0.09 0.59
C ARG A 64 -15.54 -0.55 1.95
N GLU A 65 -14.53 -0.10 2.67
CA GLU A 65 -14.20 -0.60 4.00
C GLU A 65 -15.17 0.01 5.03
N GLY A 66 -15.55 -0.77 6.05
CA GLY A 66 -16.42 -0.30 7.13
C GLY A 66 -15.76 0.76 8.04
N SER A 67 -14.47 1.03 7.88
CA SER A 67 -13.74 2.05 8.64
C SER A 67 -12.83 2.91 7.73
N PRO A 68 -12.67 4.20 8.04
CA PRO A 68 -11.84 5.12 7.26
C PRO A 68 -10.33 4.88 7.41
N GLY A 69 -9.56 5.55 6.55
CA GLY A 69 -8.10 5.60 6.53
C GLY A 69 -7.47 4.84 5.36
N GLY A 70 -8.26 4.06 4.60
CA GLY A 70 -7.81 3.36 3.40
C GLY A 70 -6.55 2.53 3.66
N LEU A 71 -5.59 2.58 2.74
CA LEU A 71 -4.34 1.81 2.84
C LEU A 71 -3.55 2.07 4.14
N LEU A 72 -3.67 3.26 4.75
CA LEU A 72 -3.01 3.58 6.02
C LEU A 72 -3.51 2.67 7.14
N SER A 73 -4.83 2.43 7.18
CA SER A 73 -5.48 1.57 8.17
C SER A 73 -5.36 0.09 7.78
N THR A 74 -5.48 -0.22 6.50
CA THR A 74 -5.69 -1.60 6.06
C THR A 74 -4.43 -2.31 5.60
N THR A 75 -3.33 -1.64 5.22
CA THR A 75 -2.20 -2.36 4.57
C THR A 75 -0.81 -1.98 5.07
N ILE A 76 -0.66 -0.84 5.74
CA ILE A 76 0.60 -0.48 6.40
C ILE A 76 0.65 -1.20 7.75
N PRO A 77 1.64 -2.08 8.03
CA PRO A 77 1.68 -2.82 9.28
C PRO A 77 1.91 -1.95 10.53
N CYS A 78 1.45 -2.41 11.69
CA CYS A 78 1.57 -1.66 12.95
C CYS A 78 3.03 -1.39 13.38
N PHE A 79 3.97 -2.25 12.99
CA PHE A 79 5.41 -2.03 13.24
C PHE A 79 6.00 -0.85 12.43
N ARG A 80 5.30 -0.38 11.39
CA ARG A 80 5.64 0.82 10.62
C ARG A 80 4.91 2.06 11.12
N PHE A 81 3.66 1.88 11.56
CA PHE A 81 2.73 2.99 11.77
C PHE A 81 1.79 2.69 12.94
N PRO A 82 1.80 3.49 14.03
CA PRO A 82 0.94 3.26 15.19
C PRO A 82 -0.53 3.45 14.81
N ARG A 83 -1.37 2.47 15.17
CA ARG A 83 -2.79 2.46 14.81
C ARG A 83 -3.59 3.50 15.58
N GLU A 84 -3.18 3.74 16.82
CA GLU A 84 -3.81 4.65 17.76
C GLU A 84 -3.68 6.10 17.27
N ALA A 85 -2.47 6.51 16.88
CA ALA A 85 -2.24 7.85 16.32
C ALA A 85 -3.00 8.07 15.01
N LEU A 86 -3.10 7.04 14.14
CA LEU A 86 -3.92 7.13 12.93
C LEU A 86 -5.39 7.37 13.27
N LYS A 87 -5.88 6.61 14.25
CA LYS A 87 -7.27 6.71 14.71
C LYS A 87 -7.54 8.10 15.28
N GLU A 88 -6.64 8.65 16.08
CA GLU A 88 -6.73 10.01 16.62
C GLU A 88 -6.80 11.07 15.49
N ASP A 89 -5.93 10.97 14.48
CA ASP A 89 -5.95 11.88 13.33
C ASP A 89 -7.27 11.80 12.54
N ILE A 90 -7.78 10.59 12.33
CA ILE A 90 -9.06 10.36 11.64
C ILE A 90 -10.23 10.88 12.47
N ASP A 91 -10.28 10.55 13.76
CA ASP A 91 -11.33 10.99 14.68
C ASP A 91 -11.34 12.52 14.77
N PHE A 92 -10.17 13.15 14.80
CA PHE A 92 -10.04 14.60 14.69
C PHE A 92 -10.65 15.13 13.40
N ILE A 93 -10.32 14.55 12.23
CA ILE A 93 -10.89 14.98 10.96
C ILE A 93 -12.42 14.86 10.97
N LEU A 94 -12.95 13.71 11.37
CA LEU A 94 -14.39 13.44 11.37
C LEU A 94 -15.16 14.29 12.39
N SER A 95 -14.54 14.63 13.53
CA SER A 95 -15.14 15.48 14.57
C SER A 95 -14.86 16.98 14.42
N SER A 96 -13.95 17.37 13.54
CA SER A 96 -13.55 18.77 13.36
C SER A 96 -14.65 19.66 12.78
N SER A 97 -15.71 19.05 12.24
CA SER A 97 -16.86 19.76 11.69
C SER A 97 -18.10 18.88 11.70
N GLU A 98 -19.27 19.48 11.93
CA GLU A 98 -20.57 18.81 11.78
C GLU A 98 -20.89 18.44 10.32
N GLY A 99 -20.06 18.87 9.36
CA GLY A 99 -20.30 18.74 7.92
C GLY A 99 -19.75 17.47 7.29
N ILE A 100 -19.09 16.57 8.03
CA ILE A 100 -18.52 15.33 7.47
C ILE A 100 -19.34 14.13 7.94
N HIS A 101 -19.80 13.31 7.01
CA HIS A 101 -20.52 12.07 7.32
C HIS A 101 -19.87 10.89 6.60
N PHE A 102 -19.38 9.92 7.38
CA PHE A 102 -18.77 8.71 6.84
C PHE A 102 -19.83 7.62 6.61
N LYS A 103 -19.77 6.98 5.45
CA LYS A 103 -20.65 5.89 5.00
C LYS A 103 -19.77 4.74 4.49
N GLY A 104 -19.38 3.85 5.40
CA GLY A 104 -18.61 2.63 5.08
C GLY A 104 -19.45 1.55 4.41
N ASP A 105 -18.80 0.46 3.99
CA ASP A 105 -19.40 -0.69 3.30
C ASP A 105 -20.12 -0.30 1.99
N LYS A 106 -19.57 0.70 1.29
CA LYS A 106 -20.07 1.26 0.02
C LYS A 106 -19.03 1.09 -1.08
N THR A 107 -19.21 0.04 -1.88
CA THR A 107 -18.38 -0.30 -3.03
C THR A 107 -18.98 0.28 -4.30
N LEU A 108 -18.24 1.19 -4.94
CA LEU A 108 -18.59 1.74 -6.26
C LEU A 108 -18.68 0.61 -7.29
N GLY A 109 -19.77 0.57 -8.06
CA GLY A 109 -20.04 -0.47 -9.06
C GLY A 109 -20.70 -1.74 -8.52
N GLU A 110 -20.88 -1.87 -7.19
CA GLU A 110 -21.62 -2.99 -6.59
C GLU A 110 -22.89 -2.52 -5.87
N ASN A 111 -22.74 -1.74 -4.80
CA ASN A 111 -23.84 -1.24 -3.97
C ASN A 111 -23.82 0.29 -3.80
N LEU A 112 -23.01 0.96 -4.62
CA LEU A 112 -22.92 2.40 -4.78
C LEU A 112 -22.85 2.71 -6.28
N ASP A 113 -23.83 3.43 -6.80
CA ASP A 113 -23.93 3.79 -8.22
C ASP A 113 -23.34 5.19 -8.48
N LEU A 114 -22.45 5.31 -9.46
CA LEU A 114 -21.84 6.59 -9.80
C LEU A 114 -22.88 7.58 -10.32
N GLY A 115 -23.81 7.12 -11.17
CA GLY A 115 -24.85 7.97 -11.73
C GLY A 115 -25.83 8.51 -10.67
N GLU A 116 -26.13 7.73 -9.64
CA GLU A 116 -26.91 8.17 -8.48
C GLU A 116 -26.20 9.28 -7.71
N LEU A 117 -24.89 9.14 -7.51
CA LEU A 117 -24.07 10.17 -6.87
C LEU A 117 -24.05 11.46 -7.70
N GLU A 118 -23.90 11.38 -9.03
CA GLU A 118 -23.94 12.53 -9.93
C GLU A 118 -25.27 13.29 -9.88
N ARG A 119 -26.39 12.58 -9.68
CA ARG A 119 -27.72 13.19 -9.56
C ARG A 119 -27.99 13.77 -8.17
N SER A 120 -27.33 13.27 -7.13
CA SER A 120 -27.66 13.55 -5.73
C SER A 120 -26.73 14.57 -5.07
N TYR A 121 -25.58 14.85 -5.66
CA TYR A 121 -24.55 15.75 -5.13
C TYR A 121 -24.15 16.81 -6.15
N ASP A 122 -23.79 18.00 -5.68
CA ASP A 122 -23.36 19.12 -6.52
C ASP A 122 -21.93 18.95 -7.05
N ALA A 123 -21.12 18.12 -6.37
CA ALA A 123 -19.76 17.80 -6.77
C ALA A 123 -19.34 16.42 -6.29
N LEU A 124 -18.45 15.79 -7.05
CA LEU A 124 -17.86 14.49 -6.76
C LEU A 124 -16.34 14.60 -6.70
N TYR A 125 -15.75 13.94 -5.70
CA TYR A 125 -14.30 13.77 -5.58
C TYR A 125 -13.97 12.28 -5.48
N LEU A 126 -13.36 11.73 -6.54
CA LEU A 126 -12.99 10.32 -6.61
C LEU A 126 -11.59 10.12 -6.05
N ALA A 127 -11.51 9.49 -4.88
CA ALA A 127 -10.32 9.21 -4.10
C ALA A 127 -10.05 7.69 -3.97
N LEU A 128 -10.35 6.93 -5.02
CA LEU A 128 -10.34 5.46 -5.04
C LEU A 128 -8.94 4.83 -4.88
N GLY A 129 -7.89 5.61 -5.15
CA GLY A 129 -6.51 5.12 -5.12
C GLY A 129 -6.21 4.08 -6.21
N ALA A 130 -5.14 3.32 -6.01
CA ALA A 130 -4.74 2.22 -6.89
C ALA A 130 -4.87 0.90 -6.12
N SER A 131 -5.97 0.19 -6.31
CA SER A 131 -6.29 -1.04 -5.58
C SER A 131 -5.99 -2.31 -6.40
N LYS A 132 -5.88 -2.20 -7.72
CA LYS A 132 -5.69 -3.34 -8.62
C LYS A 132 -4.24 -3.78 -8.66
N PRO A 133 -3.93 -5.04 -8.30
CA PRO A 133 -2.58 -5.57 -8.46
C PRO A 133 -2.18 -5.64 -9.94
N ARG A 134 -0.92 -5.29 -10.25
CA ARG A 134 -0.42 -5.46 -11.62
C ARG A 134 -0.09 -6.94 -11.89
N PRO A 135 -0.61 -7.53 -12.97
CA PRO A 135 -0.26 -8.91 -13.33
C PRO A 135 1.21 -9.00 -13.77
N LEU A 136 1.84 -10.14 -13.49
CA LEU A 136 3.19 -10.43 -13.98
C LEU A 136 3.17 -10.89 -15.44
N ARG A 137 2.05 -11.49 -15.87
CA ARG A 137 1.84 -12.09 -17.20
C ARG A 137 2.86 -13.19 -17.48
N ILE A 138 3.08 -14.05 -16.49
CA ILE A 138 3.95 -15.21 -16.59
C ILE A 138 3.17 -16.49 -16.27
N GLU A 139 3.68 -17.61 -16.76
CA GLU A 139 3.06 -18.91 -16.52
C GLU A 139 2.98 -19.22 -15.01
N GLY A 140 1.85 -19.80 -14.59
CA GLY A 140 1.60 -20.19 -13.21
C GLY A 140 1.20 -19.05 -12.27
N GLU A 141 0.95 -17.83 -12.75
CA GLU A 141 0.60 -16.68 -11.89
C GLU A 141 -0.71 -16.83 -11.11
N ASN A 142 -1.58 -17.76 -11.54
CA ASN A 142 -2.85 -18.08 -10.88
C ASN A 142 -2.77 -19.33 -9.98
N LEU A 143 -1.59 -19.91 -9.78
CA LEU A 143 -1.42 -21.06 -8.88
C LEU A 143 -1.76 -20.66 -7.44
N ARG A 144 -2.35 -21.59 -6.67
CA ARG A 144 -2.58 -21.35 -5.23
C ARG A 144 -1.24 -21.12 -4.53
N GLY A 145 -1.23 -20.18 -3.58
CA GLY A 145 0.00 -19.75 -2.91
C GLY A 145 0.79 -18.67 -3.65
N VAL A 146 0.37 -18.25 -4.85
CA VAL A 146 0.78 -16.97 -5.45
C VAL A 146 -0.21 -15.90 -4.99
N ILE A 147 0.23 -15.03 -4.10
CA ILE A 147 -0.62 -14.11 -3.34
C ILE A 147 -0.29 -12.67 -3.74
N PRO A 148 -1.26 -11.85 -4.15
CA PRO A 148 -1.04 -10.42 -4.36
C PRO A 148 -0.61 -9.72 -3.05
N GLY A 149 0.49 -8.98 -3.08
CA GLY A 149 1.11 -8.40 -1.88
C GLY A 149 0.21 -7.42 -1.13
N LEU A 150 -0.65 -6.68 -1.83
CA LEU A 150 -1.60 -5.78 -1.18
C LEU A 150 -2.69 -6.55 -0.43
N LEU A 151 -3.20 -7.64 -1.03
CA LEU A 151 -4.19 -8.50 -0.37
C LEU A 151 -3.57 -9.20 0.83
N PHE A 152 -2.36 -9.74 0.67
CA PHE A 152 -1.61 -10.33 1.78
C PHE A 152 -1.47 -9.37 2.96
N LEU A 153 -0.98 -8.15 2.71
CA LEU A 153 -0.83 -7.16 3.77
C LEU A 153 -2.17 -6.73 4.35
N ARG A 154 -3.21 -6.65 3.53
CA ARG A 154 -4.56 -6.33 4.00
C ARG A 154 -5.03 -7.33 5.03
N ASP A 155 -5.08 -8.61 4.65
CA ASP A 155 -5.61 -9.65 5.53
C ASP A 155 -4.77 -9.75 6.81
N VAL A 156 -3.44 -9.55 6.74
CA VAL A 156 -2.57 -9.52 7.92
C VAL A 156 -2.89 -8.33 8.83
N CYS A 157 -3.10 -7.15 8.26
CA CYS A 157 -3.32 -5.93 9.04
C CYS A 157 -4.73 -5.83 9.62
N THR A 158 -5.73 -6.41 8.95
CA THR A 158 -7.13 -6.46 9.44
C THR A 158 -7.37 -7.62 10.39
N GLY A 159 -6.40 -8.54 10.54
CA GLY A 159 -6.54 -9.73 11.37
C GLY A 159 -7.38 -10.84 10.72
N GLU A 160 -7.67 -10.71 9.43
CA GLU A 160 -8.45 -11.67 8.63
C GLU A 160 -7.56 -12.73 7.96
N SER A 161 -6.24 -12.64 8.12
CA SER A 161 -5.31 -13.57 7.49
C SER A 161 -5.50 -15.00 7.99
N SER A 162 -5.70 -15.92 7.05
CA SER A 162 -5.60 -17.37 7.27
C SER A 162 -4.20 -17.93 6.98
N TYR A 163 -3.24 -17.05 6.68
CA TYR A 163 -1.87 -17.42 6.33
C TYR A 163 -1.12 -17.96 7.55
N SER A 164 -0.56 -19.15 7.42
CA SER A 164 0.44 -19.71 8.32
C SER A 164 1.52 -20.34 7.44
N PHE A 165 2.74 -19.83 7.54
CA PHE A 165 3.86 -20.33 6.74
C PHE A 165 4.72 -21.27 7.58
N SER A 166 5.27 -22.30 6.92
CA SER A 166 6.10 -23.32 7.56
C SER A 166 7.44 -23.55 6.85
N GLY A 167 7.63 -22.91 5.70
CA GLY A 167 8.76 -23.07 4.81
C GLY A 167 9.27 -21.74 4.24
N HIS A 168 9.63 -21.76 2.96
CA HIS A 168 10.23 -20.62 2.26
C HIS A 168 9.18 -19.78 1.56
N VAL A 169 9.12 -18.49 1.90
CA VAL A 169 8.28 -17.50 1.21
C VAL A 169 9.15 -16.62 0.32
N ALA A 170 8.86 -16.60 -0.98
CA ALA A 170 9.48 -15.66 -1.91
C ALA A 170 8.63 -14.40 -2.04
N VAL A 171 9.24 -13.23 -1.89
CA VAL A 171 8.57 -11.95 -2.08
C VAL A 171 9.13 -11.26 -3.31
N LEU A 172 8.28 -10.90 -4.26
CA LEU A 172 8.67 -10.30 -5.53
C LEU A 172 8.42 -8.80 -5.52
N GLY A 173 9.46 -7.99 -5.65
CA GLY A 173 9.33 -6.53 -5.70
C GLY A 173 10.50 -5.82 -5.04
N GLY A 174 10.44 -4.49 -4.98
CA GLY A 174 11.45 -3.68 -4.28
C GLY A 174 10.91 -2.40 -3.66
N GLY A 175 9.59 -2.20 -3.66
CA GLY A 175 8.95 -1.08 -2.97
C GLY A 175 8.62 -1.43 -1.53
N ASN A 176 8.05 -0.45 -0.81
CA ASN A 176 7.68 -0.62 0.60
C ASN A 176 6.72 -1.81 0.80
N THR A 177 5.77 -2.04 -0.11
CA THR A 177 4.89 -3.23 -0.08
C THR A 177 5.68 -4.53 -0.03
N ALA A 178 6.75 -4.68 -0.82
CA ALA A 178 7.56 -5.89 -0.81
C ALA A 178 8.31 -6.06 0.51
N VAL A 179 8.86 -4.97 1.05
CA VAL A 179 9.58 -4.98 2.33
C VAL A 179 8.63 -5.30 3.49
N ASP A 180 7.48 -4.63 3.54
CA ASP A 180 6.45 -4.84 4.55
C ASP A 180 5.89 -6.27 4.46
N SER A 181 5.63 -6.78 3.26
CA SER A 181 5.20 -8.18 3.06
C SER A 181 6.24 -9.18 3.55
N ALA A 182 7.53 -8.94 3.30
CA ALA A 182 8.60 -9.82 3.74
C ALA A 182 8.69 -9.88 5.28
N ARG A 183 8.61 -8.71 5.94
CA ARG A 183 8.63 -8.61 7.40
C ARG A 183 7.37 -9.20 8.05
N ALA A 184 6.22 -9.04 7.40
CA ALA A 184 4.97 -9.65 7.84
C ALA A 184 5.00 -11.18 7.70
N ALA A 185 5.56 -11.71 6.60
CA ALA A 185 5.71 -13.16 6.42
C ALA A 185 6.58 -13.81 7.52
N LEU A 186 7.66 -13.15 7.97
CA LEU A 186 8.47 -13.61 9.11
C LEU A 186 7.66 -13.72 10.41
N ARG A 187 6.71 -12.80 10.62
CA ARG A 187 5.82 -12.81 11.81
C ARG A 187 4.70 -13.85 11.71
N LEU A 188 4.51 -14.44 10.53
CA LEU A 188 3.61 -15.55 10.27
C LEU A 188 4.38 -16.88 10.16
N ASP A 189 5.45 -17.03 10.95
CA ASP A 189 6.25 -18.23 11.14
C ASP A 189 7.00 -18.77 9.90
N ALA A 190 7.13 -17.96 8.84
CA ALA A 190 7.94 -18.34 7.68
C ALA A 190 9.40 -18.62 8.09
N LYS A 191 9.86 -19.86 7.89
CA LYS A 191 11.23 -20.28 8.26
C LYS A 191 12.32 -19.58 7.45
N LYS A 192 11.99 -19.16 6.23
CA LYS A 192 12.87 -18.43 5.34
C LYS A 192 12.05 -17.45 4.53
N VAL A 193 12.49 -16.20 4.46
CA VAL A 193 11.90 -15.19 3.57
C VAL A 193 13.00 -14.63 2.68
N THR A 194 12.79 -14.71 1.37
CA THR A 194 13.69 -14.10 0.38
C THR A 194 12.93 -13.09 -0.48
N LEU A 195 13.37 -11.84 -0.46
CA LEU A 195 12.87 -10.78 -1.32
C LEU A 195 13.72 -10.73 -2.61
N PHE A 196 13.08 -10.94 -3.74
CA PHE A 196 13.70 -10.90 -5.06
C PHE A 196 13.38 -9.57 -5.74
N TYR A 197 14.42 -8.82 -6.07
CA TYR A 197 14.30 -7.56 -6.77
C TYR A 197 15.05 -7.58 -8.09
N ARG A 198 14.38 -7.18 -9.16
CA ARG A 198 14.92 -7.27 -10.52
C ARG A 198 16.04 -6.26 -10.82
N ARG A 199 16.25 -5.24 -9.99
CA ARG A 199 17.35 -4.25 -10.15
C ARG A 199 18.32 -4.32 -8.97
N THR A 200 19.30 -3.42 -8.93
CA THR A 200 20.28 -3.31 -7.84
C THR A 200 19.70 -2.60 -6.62
N ARG A 201 20.43 -2.64 -5.50
CA ARG A 201 20.06 -1.92 -4.26
C ARG A 201 19.88 -0.42 -4.49
N GLU A 202 20.72 0.24 -5.28
CA GLU A 202 20.59 1.70 -5.49
C GLU A 202 19.29 2.08 -6.21
N HIS A 203 18.72 1.15 -6.97
CA HIS A 203 17.47 1.38 -7.71
C HIS A 203 16.22 0.99 -6.91
N MET A 204 16.39 0.43 -5.70
CA MET A 204 15.29 -0.06 -4.90
C MET A 204 14.44 1.13 -4.39
N PRO A 205 13.13 1.18 -4.72
CA PRO A 205 12.29 2.31 -4.34
C PRO A 205 11.87 2.31 -2.87
N ALA A 206 12.02 1.20 -2.15
CA ALA A 206 11.76 1.16 -0.71
C ALA A 206 12.71 2.09 0.07
N TYR A 207 12.22 2.62 1.19
CA TYR A 207 13.05 3.46 2.05
C TYR A 207 14.24 2.66 2.61
N ALA A 208 15.46 3.18 2.47
CA ALA A 208 16.68 2.47 2.87
C ALA A 208 16.67 1.99 4.33
N GLY A 209 16.08 2.78 5.25
CA GLY A 209 15.90 2.39 6.64
C GLY A 209 15.02 1.14 6.79
N GLU A 210 13.91 1.05 6.05
CA GLU A 210 13.03 -0.13 6.08
C GLU A 210 13.68 -1.37 5.52
N VAL A 211 14.48 -1.21 4.46
CA VAL A 211 15.28 -2.30 3.89
C VAL A 211 16.28 -2.81 4.92
N ALA A 212 16.99 -1.91 5.61
CA ALA A 212 17.96 -2.27 6.64
C ALA A 212 17.30 -2.99 7.83
N GLU A 213 16.13 -2.54 8.29
CA GLU A 213 15.38 -3.23 9.35
C GLU A 213 14.90 -4.62 8.91
N ALA A 214 14.44 -4.78 7.66
CA ALA A 214 14.06 -6.10 7.14
C ALA A 214 15.25 -7.08 7.11
N GLU A 215 16.43 -6.62 6.70
CA GLU A 215 17.64 -7.46 6.71
C GLU A 215 18.07 -7.85 8.13
N LYS A 216 17.96 -6.93 9.10
CA LYS A 216 18.21 -7.21 10.53
C LYS A 216 17.24 -8.25 11.09
N GLU A 217 15.98 -8.23 10.66
CA GLU A 217 14.97 -9.24 11.01
C GLU A 217 15.22 -10.61 10.33
N GLY A 218 16.16 -10.69 9.38
CA GLY A 218 16.56 -11.93 8.73
C GLY A 218 16.05 -12.11 7.30
N VAL A 219 15.34 -11.13 6.72
CA VAL A 219 14.94 -11.15 5.31
C VAL A 219 16.19 -11.19 4.43
N LYS A 220 16.28 -12.18 3.54
CA LYS A 220 17.33 -12.24 2.53
C LYS A 220 16.91 -11.48 1.30
N ILE A 221 17.79 -10.64 0.75
CA ILE A 221 17.49 -9.87 -0.46
C ILE A 221 18.37 -10.36 -1.62
N LYS A 222 17.73 -10.83 -2.69
CA LYS A 222 18.39 -11.20 -3.94
C LYS A 222 18.11 -10.15 -5.01
N PHE A 223 19.13 -9.39 -5.35
CA PHE A 223 19.10 -8.40 -6.42
C PHE A 223 19.33 -9.03 -7.79
N LEU A 224 18.94 -8.28 -8.83
CA LEU A 224 19.10 -8.68 -10.22
C LEU A 224 18.47 -10.05 -10.50
N ALA A 225 17.29 -10.29 -9.93
CA ALA A 225 16.51 -11.51 -10.09
C ALA A 225 15.09 -11.18 -10.52
N ALA A 226 14.62 -11.75 -11.62
CA ALA A 226 13.23 -11.63 -12.05
C ALA A 226 12.60 -13.02 -12.22
N PRO A 227 11.33 -13.20 -11.81
CA PRO A 227 10.62 -14.45 -12.03
C PRO A 227 10.36 -14.63 -13.54
N LEU A 228 10.56 -15.85 -14.03
CA LEU A 228 10.25 -16.23 -15.41
C LEU A 228 8.94 -17.02 -15.49
N ARG A 229 8.69 -17.91 -14.51
CA ARG A 229 7.42 -18.63 -14.32
C ARG A 229 7.32 -19.22 -12.93
N PHE A 230 6.09 -19.52 -12.51
CA PHE A 230 5.77 -20.29 -11.32
C PHE A 230 5.44 -21.72 -11.71
N GLU A 231 5.95 -22.69 -10.97
CA GLU A 231 5.81 -24.11 -11.25
C GLU A 231 5.15 -24.83 -10.07
N GLY A 232 4.25 -25.76 -10.39
CA GLY A 232 3.52 -26.59 -9.44
C GLY A 232 2.29 -27.22 -10.09
N LYS A 233 1.63 -28.15 -9.39
CA LYS A 233 0.40 -28.79 -9.88
C LYS A 233 -0.82 -27.94 -9.60
N ASP A 234 -1.22 -27.85 -8.32
CA ASP A 234 -2.37 -27.05 -7.88
C ASP A 234 -1.97 -25.84 -7.03
N ARG A 235 -0.74 -25.83 -6.53
CA ARG A 235 -0.13 -24.78 -5.73
C ARG A 235 1.28 -24.53 -6.22
N VAL A 236 1.82 -23.35 -5.97
CA VAL A 236 3.22 -23.07 -6.25
C VAL A 236 4.11 -23.95 -5.36
N GLU A 237 5.09 -24.58 -6.00
CA GLU A 237 6.13 -25.39 -5.34
C GLU A 237 7.52 -24.79 -5.63
N ARG A 238 7.65 -24.06 -6.74
CA ARG A 238 8.91 -23.51 -7.20
C ARG A 238 8.70 -22.27 -8.06
N VAL A 239 9.68 -21.36 -8.00
CA VAL A 239 9.80 -20.24 -8.94
C VAL A 239 11.06 -20.42 -9.77
N ARG A 240 10.92 -20.34 -11.09
CA ARG A 240 12.09 -20.19 -11.98
C ARG A 240 12.43 -18.71 -12.09
N PHE A 241 13.68 -18.37 -11.80
CA PHE A 241 14.22 -17.03 -11.91
C PHE A 241 15.25 -16.95 -13.03
N GLY A 242 15.37 -15.77 -13.63
CA GLY A 242 16.48 -15.39 -14.49
C GLY A 242 17.34 -14.32 -13.84
N ARG A 243 18.66 -14.39 -14.06
CA ARG A 243 19.59 -13.35 -13.67
C ARG A 243 19.37 -12.15 -14.58
N MET A 244 19.37 -10.97 -13.99
CA MET A 244 19.25 -9.72 -14.72
C MET A 244 20.58 -8.98 -14.75
N ARG A 245 20.77 -8.14 -15.77
CA ARG A 245 21.83 -7.16 -15.83
C ARG A 245 21.23 -5.79 -16.14
N LEU A 246 21.79 -4.76 -15.51
CA LEU A 246 21.53 -3.39 -15.91
C LEU A 246 22.47 -3.00 -17.03
N ARG A 247 21.92 -2.55 -18.15
CA ARG A 247 22.67 -1.92 -19.22
C ARG A 247 22.52 -0.41 -19.09
N ASP A 248 23.63 0.24 -18.75
CA ASP A 248 23.71 1.69 -18.73
C ASP A 248 23.95 2.22 -20.15
N HIS A 249 23.15 3.21 -20.54
CA HIS A 249 23.26 3.89 -21.83
C HIS A 249 23.91 5.27 -21.71
N GLY A 250 24.28 5.68 -20.48
CA GLY A 250 24.77 7.03 -20.19
C GLY A 250 23.69 8.12 -20.38
N LYS A 251 24.05 9.36 -20.04
CA LYS A 251 23.22 10.58 -20.23
C LYS A 251 21.87 10.59 -19.48
N GLY A 252 21.83 10.08 -18.25
CA GLY A 252 20.64 10.18 -17.38
C GLY A 252 19.44 9.36 -17.83
N ARG A 253 19.59 8.52 -18.87
CA ARG A 253 18.57 7.57 -19.28
C ARG A 253 18.49 6.43 -18.27
N ARG A 254 17.26 5.99 -17.97
CA ARG A 254 17.03 4.87 -17.06
C ARG A 254 17.70 3.62 -17.62
N SER A 255 18.57 2.98 -16.83
CA SER A 255 19.24 1.75 -17.25
C SER A 255 18.22 0.69 -17.65
N GLU A 256 18.44 0.07 -18.80
CA GLU A 256 17.61 -1.01 -19.32
C GLU A 256 17.91 -2.30 -18.58
N LEU A 257 16.91 -3.17 -18.52
CA LEU A 257 16.99 -4.44 -17.82
C LEU A 257 17.00 -5.56 -18.87
N GLU A 258 18.08 -6.33 -18.89
CA GLU A 258 18.26 -7.46 -19.80
C GLU A 258 18.43 -8.75 -18.99
N ALA A 259 17.81 -9.84 -19.44
CA ALA A 259 18.08 -11.16 -18.88
C ALA A 259 19.46 -11.64 -19.33
N VAL A 260 20.22 -12.26 -18.43
CA VAL A 260 21.50 -12.88 -18.75
C VAL A 260 21.20 -14.31 -19.24
N GLU A 261 21.50 -14.56 -20.51
CA GLU A 261 21.23 -15.85 -21.15
C GLU A 261 21.98 -16.98 -20.45
N GLY A 262 21.29 -18.11 -20.21
CA GLY A 262 21.84 -19.28 -19.53
C GLY A 262 21.95 -19.18 -18.01
N GLU A 263 21.73 -18.00 -17.41
CA GLU A 263 21.76 -17.79 -15.96
C GLU A 263 20.35 -17.85 -15.35
N GLU A 264 19.74 -19.03 -15.43
CA GLU A 264 18.46 -19.34 -14.81
C GLU A 264 18.63 -20.29 -13.64
N TRP A 265 17.81 -20.13 -12.62
CA TRP A 265 17.79 -21.05 -11.48
C TRP A 265 16.39 -21.24 -10.93
N ASN A 266 16.29 -22.21 -10.05
CA ASN A 266 15.06 -22.68 -9.45
C ASN A 266 15.11 -22.42 -7.93
N GLU A 267 14.05 -21.84 -7.38
CA GLU A 267 13.88 -21.66 -5.93
C GLU A 267 12.63 -22.39 -5.48
N GLU A 268 12.79 -23.41 -4.64
CA GLU A 268 11.67 -24.08 -4.00
C GLU A 268 11.03 -23.16 -2.96
N VAL A 269 9.70 -23.05 -3.02
CA VAL A 269 8.92 -22.12 -2.20
C VAL A 269 7.60 -22.77 -1.78
N GLU A 270 7.14 -22.40 -0.60
CA GLU A 270 5.79 -22.74 -0.12
C GLU A 270 4.74 -21.75 -0.65
N ALA A 271 5.15 -20.48 -0.78
CA ALA A 271 4.31 -19.38 -1.21
C ALA A 271 5.14 -18.28 -1.91
N VAL A 272 4.47 -17.50 -2.75
CA VAL A 272 5.02 -16.34 -3.43
C VAL A 272 4.13 -15.14 -3.14
N ILE A 273 4.69 -14.04 -2.65
CA ILE A 273 3.99 -12.78 -2.47
C ILE A 273 4.39 -11.81 -3.59
N VAL A 274 3.44 -11.39 -4.41
CA VAL A 274 3.68 -10.54 -5.59
C VAL A 274 3.43 -9.08 -5.27
N ALA A 275 4.50 -8.30 -5.08
CA ALA A 275 4.47 -6.89 -4.68
C ALA A 275 5.15 -5.98 -5.73
N VAL A 276 4.74 -6.12 -7.00
CA VAL A 276 5.35 -5.43 -8.15
C VAL A 276 4.63 -4.14 -8.60
N GLY A 277 3.66 -3.68 -7.81
CA GLY A 277 2.94 -2.44 -8.03
C GLY A 277 1.43 -2.62 -8.22
N GLN A 278 0.75 -1.49 -8.30
CA GLN A 278 -0.70 -1.39 -8.44
C GLN A 278 -1.06 -0.42 -9.55
N GLU A 279 -2.31 -0.46 -9.98
CA GLU A 279 -2.90 0.50 -10.88
C GLU A 279 -4.33 0.87 -10.43
N PRO A 280 -4.82 2.07 -10.81
CA PRO A 280 -6.23 2.41 -10.66
C PRO A 280 -7.10 1.44 -11.46
N ASP A 281 -8.26 1.07 -10.92
CA ASP A 281 -9.26 0.30 -11.66
C ASP A 281 -10.26 1.25 -12.32
N LEU A 282 -10.05 1.52 -13.61
CA LEU A 282 -10.83 2.51 -14.34
C LEU A 282 -12.22 2.00 -14.76
N THR A 283 -12.45 0.69 -14.71
CA THR A 283 -13.77 0.10 -14.99
C THR A 283 -14.82 0.50 -13.97
N LEU A 284 -14.41 1.07 -12.83
CA LEU A 284 -15.32 1.63 -11.82
C LEU A 284 -15.96 2.96 -12.25
N LEU A 285 -15.51 3.53 -13.39
CA LEU A 285 -16.02 4.78 -13.96
C LEU A 285 -16.92 4.54 -15.18
N GLU A 286 -17.05 3.29 -15.62
CA GLU A 286 -17.89 2.86 -16.74
C GLU A 286 -19.29 2.50 -16.25
#